data_AF-A0A7V4GDG6-F1
#
_entry.id   AF-A0A7V4GDG6-F1
#
_cell.length_a   1.000
_cell.length_b   1.000
_cell.length_c   1.000
_cell.angle_alpha   90.00
_cell.angle_beta   90.00
_cell.angle_gamma   90.00
#
_symmetry.space_group_name_H-M   'P 1'
#
loop_
_entity.id
_entity.type
_entity.pdbx_description
1 polymer ?
#
loop_
_entity_poly.entity_id
_entity_poly.type
_entity_poly.pdbx_seq_one_letter_code
_entity_poly.pdbx_strand_id
1 'polypeptide(L)'
;RAERLAELSPALEWAPNIWMGVSIETDKYRGRIDELRSTGAQTKFLSLEPLLGPLPDLDLRGIDWVIVGGESGPRARPMDPEWVIDIRDQCSRARVPFFFKQWGGTNKKKAGRLLEGQTWDQMPPEPGQVKKPRRPRPGSGDGQPTGDIQEVA
;
A
#
# COMPACT_ATOMS: atom_id res chain seq x y z
N ARG A 1 -5.19 8.62 -12.99
CA ARG A 1 -4.16 9.10 -12.03
C ARG A 1 -4.71 8.87 -10.64
N ALA A 2 -3.85 8.53 -9.66
CA ALA A 2 -4.29 8.12 -8.33
C ALA A 2 -5.07 9.23 -7.59
N GLU A 3 -4.78 10.51 -7.86
CA GLU A 3 -5.57 11.68 -7.46
C GLU A 3 -7.09 11.55 -7.74
N ARG A 4 -7.47 10.90 -8.86
CA ARG A 4 -8.89 10.70 -9.23
C ARG A 4 -9.56 9.57 -8.46
N LEU A 5 -8.81 8.75 -7.72
CA LEU A 5 -9.38 7.65 -6.94
C LEU A 5 -10.34 8.17 -5.88
N ALA A 6 -9.98 9.26 -5.21
CA ALA A 6 -10.84 9.90 -4.21
C ALA A 6 -12.12 10.46 -4.84
N GLU A 7 -12.02 11.07 -6.02
CA GLU A 7 -13.16 11.63 -6.77
C GLU A 7 -14.13 10.55 -7.25
N LEU A 8 -13.60 9.44 -7.75
CA LEU A 8 -14.40 8.36 -8.36
C LEU A 8 -14.89 7.34 -7.34
N SER A 9 -14.23 7.21 -6.18
CA SER A 9 -14.59 6.21 -5.16
C SER A 9 -16.06 6.26 -4.74
N PRO A 10 -16.71 7.42 -4.54
CA PRO A 10 -18.14 7.48 -4.20
C PRO A 10 -19.07 7.04 -5.35
N ALA A 11 -18.60 7.10 -6.60
CA ALA A 11 -19.37 6.69 -7.77
C ALA A 11 -19.22 5.20 -8.13
N LEU A 12 -18.36 4.47 -7.39
CA LEU A 12 -18.10 3.05 -7.61
C LEU A 12 -18.78 2.21 -6.53
N GLU A 13 -19.45 1.14 -6.94
CA GLU A 13 -19.90 0.09 -6.05
C GLU A 13 -18.74 -0.90 -5.81
N TRP A 14 -18.13 -0.84 -4.62
CA TRP A 14 -16.94 -1.64 -4.27
C TRP A 14 -17.28 -3.09 -3.90
N ALA A 15 -17.59 -3.90 -4.91
CA ALA A 15 -17.79 -5.34 -4.75
C ALA A 15 -16.50 -6.03 -4.24
N PRO A 16 -16.60 -7.14 -3.48
CA PRO A 16 -15.44 -7.84 -2.90
C PRO A 16 -14.37 -8.27 -3.92
N ASN A 17 -14.77 -8.54 -5.16
CA ASN A 17 -13.89 -8.94 -6.25
C ASN A 17 -13.22 -7.75 -6.99
N ILE A 18 -13.48 -6.51 -6.55
CA ILE A 18 -12.83 -5.31 -7.09
C ILE A 18 -11.65 -4.96 -6.20
N TRP A 19 -10.45 -5.24 -6.71
CA TRP A 19 -9.19 -4.88 -6.05
C TRP A 19 -8.67 -3.58 -6.63
N MET A 20 -8.19 -2.70 -5.76
CA MET A 20 -7.62 -1.43 -6.18
C MET A 20 -6.15 -1.35 -5.78
N GLY A 21 -5.34 -0.81 -6.67
CA GLY A 21 -3.94 -0.59 -6.36
C GLY A 21 -3.39 0.65 -7.03
N VAL A 22 -2.27 1.10 -6.49
CA VAL A 22 -1.50 2.24 -7.04
C VAL A 22 -0.07 1.80 -7.32
N SER A 23 0.49 2.34 -8.39
CA SER A 23 1.91 2.15 -8.68
C SER A 23 2.75 3.20 -7.95
N ILE A 24 3.89 2.79 -7.39
CA ILE A 24 4.87 3.70 -6.75
C ILE A 24 6.26 3.27 -7.21
N GLU A 25 6.81 4.04 -8.14
CA GLU A 25 8.09 3.71 -8.75
C GLU A 25 9.28 4.27 -7.97
N THR A 26 9.05 5.38 -7.24
CA THR A 26 10.04 6.09 -6.41
C THR A 26 9.34 6.77 -5.24
N ASP A 27 10.11 7.20 -4.25
CA ASP A 27 9.61 7.90 -3.05
C ASP A 27 8.75 9.14 -3.36
N LYS A 28 9.00 9.81 -4.49
CA LYS A 28 8.20 10.93 -4.99
C LYS A 28 6.70 10.63 -5.07
N TYR A 29 6.32 9.37 -5.29
CA TYR A 29 4.93 8.96 -5.47
C TYR A 29 4.31 8.34 -4.20
N ARG A 30 4.99 8.41 -3.05
CA ARG A 30 4.51 7.86 -1.77
C ARG A 30 3.09 8.34 -1.39
N GLY A 31 2.73 9.58 -1.73
CA GLY A 31 1.40 10.14 -1.44
C GLY A 31 0.23 9.32 -2.02
N ARG A 32 0.48 8.50 -3.06
CA ARG A 32 -0.55 7.63 -3.65
C ARG A 32 -1.07 6.56 -2.68
N ILE A 33 -0.29 6.23 -1.64
CA ILE A 33 -0.73 5.27 -0.60
C ILE A 33 -1.95 5.84 0.14
N ASP A 34 -1.95 7.14 0.46
CA ASP A 34 -3.05 7.81 1.14
C ASP A 34 -4.30 7.92 0.24
N GLU A 35 -4.10 8.24 -1.04
CA GLU A 35 -5.17 8.25 -2.05
C GLU A 35 -5.80 6.86 -2.22
N LEU A 36 -5.00 5.79 -2.18
CA LEU A 36 -5.53 4.42 -2.18
C LEU A 36 -6.34 4.14 -0.91
N ARG A 37 -5.85 4.56 0.26
CA ARG A 37 -6.55 4.37 1.54
C ARG A 37 -7.90 5.08 1.61
N SER A 38 -8.09 6.18 0.88
CA SER A 38 -9.38 6.88 0.83
C SER A 38 -10.45 6.15 0.01
N THR A 39 -10.09 5.12 -0.76
CA THR A 39 -11.05 4.34 -1.55
C THR A 39 -11.88 3.36 -0.72
N GLY A 40 -13.08 3.05 -1.20
CA GLY A 40 -13.95 2.01 -0.63
C GLY A 40 -13.50 0.57 -0.91
N ALA A 41 -12.42 0.35 -1.67
CA ALA A 41 -11.95 -0.98 -2.05
C ALA A 41 -11.71 -1.88 -0.84
N GLN A 42 -12.19 -3.12 -0.89
CA GLN A 42 -11.97 -4.07 0.20
C GLN A 42 -10.54 -4.60 0.22
N THR A 43 -9.96 -4.81 -0.96
CA THR A 43 -8.56 -5.21 -1.15
C THR A 43 -7.78 -4.07 -1.80
N LYS A 44 -6.77 -3.59 -1.09
CA LYS A 44 -5.88 -2.49 -1.49
C LYS A 44 -4.45 -3.01 -1.66
N PHE A 45 -3.82 -2.79 -2.81
CA PHE A 45 -2.45 -3.24 -3.04
C PHE A 45 -1.51 -2.15 -3.56
N LEU A 46 -0.22 -2.27 -3.23
CA LEU A 46 0.83 -1.43 -3.80
C LEU A 46 1.58 -2.20 -4.88
N SER A 47 1.72 -1.58 -6.06
CA SER A 47 2.59 -2.07 -7.12
C SER A 47 3.86 -1.22 -7.14
N LEU A 48 4.93 -1.70 -6.53
CA LEU A 48 6.22 -1.02 -6.49
C LEU A 48 7.00 -1.40 -7.75
N GLU A 49 6.45 -1.02 -8.91
CA GLU A 49 6.90 -1.45 -10.23
C GLU A 49 6.80 -0.35 -11.31
N PRO A 50 7.87 -0.15 -12.11
CA PRO A 50 9.23 -0.62 -11.81
C PRO A 50 9.73 0.01 -10.51
N LEU A 51 10.41 -0.74 -9.64
CA LEU A 51 11.08 -0.14 -8.47
C LEU A 51 12.36 0.55 -8.94
N LEU A 52 12.42 1.87 -8.78
CA LEU A 52 13.49 2.72 -9.33
C LEU A 52 14.30 3.46 -8.25
N GLY A 53 14.05 3.14 -6.99
CA GLY A 53 14.76 3.71 -5.85
C GLY A 53 14.27 3.11 -4.54
N PRO A 54 14.94 3.42 -3.42
CA PRO A 54 14.55 2.95 -2.10
C PRO A 54 13.19 3.55 -1.68
N LEU A 55 12.46 2.79 -0.88
CA LEU A 55 11.18 3.19 -0.29
C LEU A 55 11.21 2.88 1.22
N PRO A 56 12.03 3.59 2.01
CA PRO A 56 12.11 3.36 3.45
C PRO A 56 10.78 3.74 4.12
N ASP A 57 10.46 3.13 5.24
CA ASP A 57 9.35 3.55 6.12
C ASP A 57 7.99 3.69 5.42
N LEU A 58 7.62 2.74 4.56
CA LEU A 58 6.28 2.69 3.96
C LEU A 58 5.22 2.54 5.05
N ASP A 59 4.24 3.45 5.03
CA ASP A 59 3.05 3.32 5.86
C ASP A 59 2.08 2.33 5.21
N LEU A 60 2.25 1.05 5.58
CA LEU A 60 1.46 -0.08 5.09
C LEU A 60 0.12 -0.26 5.82
N ARG A 61 -0.28 0.66 6.72
CA ARG A 61 -1.57 0.55 7.41
C ARG A 61 -2.72 0.62 6.40
N GLY A 62 -3.61 -0.38 6.46
CA GLY A 62 -4.75 -0.46 5.54
C GLY A 62 -4.39 -0.89 4.12
N ILE A 63 -3.17 -1.39 3.90
CA ILE A 63 -2.74 -2.05 2.67
C ILE A 63 -2.79 -3.56 2.89
N ASP A 64 -3.37 -4.26 1.93
CA ASP A 64 -3.65 -5.69 2.01
C ASP A 64 -2.62 -6.54 1.23
N TRP A 65 -1.81 -5.92 0.34
CA TRP A 65 -0.79 -6.62 -0.45
C TRP A 65 0.26 -5.67 -1.03
N VAL A 66 1.52 -6.11 -1.11
CA VAL A 66 2.61 -5.38 -1.77
C VAL A 66 3.27 -6.26 -2.82
N ILE A 67 3.46 -5.70 -4.01
CA ILE A 67 4.08 -6.32 -5.17
C ILE A 67 5.35 -5.52 -5.51
N VAL A 68 6.49 -6.19 -5.68
CA VAL A 68 7.76 -5.57 -6.10
C VAL A 68 8.28 -6.21 -7.39
N GLY A 69 8.79 -5.38 -8.30
CA GLY A 69 9.34 -5.84 -9.55
C GLY A 69 10.15 -4.79 -10.31
N GLY A 70 11.18 -5.26 -11.02
CA GLY A 70 12.04 -4.42 -11.85
C GLY A 70 11.49 -4.17 -13.26
N GLU A 71 12.07 -3.18 -13.92
CA GLU A 71 11.72 -2.78 -15.28
C GLU A 71 12.10 -3.84 -16.31
N SER A 72 11.26 -4.11 -17.31
CA SER A 72 11.55 -5.08 -18.38
C SER A 72 11.91 -4.40 -19.69
N GLY A 73 12.78 -5.04 -20.48
CA GLY A 73 13.04 -4.66 -21.88
C GLY A 73 14.38 -3.95 -22.11
N PRO A 74 14.62 -3.50 -23.36
CA PRO A 74 15.84 -2.79 -23.71
C PRO A 74 15.95 -1.49 -22.91
N ARG A 75 17.10 -1.29 -22.23
CA ARG A 75 17.38 -0.16 -21.31
C ARG A 75 16.65 -0.23 -19.96
N ALA A 76 16.20 -1.40 -19.55
CA ALA A 76 15.72 -1.64 -18.19
C ALA A 76 16.76 -1.16 -17.16
N ARG A 77 16.32 -0.32 -16.23
CA ARG A 77 17.17 0.14 -15.14
C ARG A 77 17.40 -0.97 -14.11
N PRO A 78 18.63 -1.09 -13.55
CA PRO A 78 18.90 -2.05 -12.50
C PRO A 78 18.10 -1.70 -11.25
N MET A 79 17.61 -2.74 -10.58
CA MET A 79 16.97 -2.64 -9.28
C MET A 79 17.95 -3.19 -8.23
N ASP A 80 18.17 -2.43 -7.17
CA ASP A 80 19.05 -2.85 -6.09
C ASP A 80 18.37 -3.92 -5.21
N PRO A 81 19.02 -5.07 -4.94
CA PRO A 81 18.51 -6.06 -4.00
C PRO A 81 18.20 -5.53 -2.61
N GLU A 82 18.97 -4.56 -2.10
CA GLU A 82 18.77 -4.02 -0.75
C GLU A 82 17.40 -3.34 -0.64
N TRP A 83 16.92 -2.67 -1.70
CA TRP A 83 15.60 -2.04 -1.69
C TRP A 83 14.49 -3.09 -1.59
N VAL A 84 14.63 -4.21 -2.30
CA VAL A 84 13.64 -5.30 -2.29
C VAL A 84 13.61 -5.98 -0.93
N ILE A 85 14.78 -6.24 -0.33
CA ILE A 85 14.93 -6.85 0.99
C ILE A 85 14.32 -5.95 2.07
N ASP A 86 14.61 -4.65 2.04
CA ASP A 86 14.03 -3.70 2.99
C ASP A 86 12.49 -3.66 2.88
N ILE A 87 11.93 -3.60 1.68
CA ILE A 87 10.47 -3.63 1.48
C ILE A 87 9.87 -4.94 1.99
N ARG A 88 10.50 -6.08 1.72
CA ARG A 88 10.09 -7.40 2.24
C ARG A 88 10.05 -7.38 3.76
N ASP A 89 11.05 -6.81 4.42
CA ASP A 89 11.12 -6.72 5.87
C ASP A 89 10.06 -5.78 6.46
N GLN A 90 9.81 -4.65 5.80
CA GLN A 90 8.69 -3.77 6.14
C GLN A 90 7.35 -4.51 6.07
N CYS A 91 7.12 -5.30 5.00
CA CYS A 91 5.92 -6.11 4.84
C CYS A 91 5.81 -7.19 5.93
N SER A 92 6.90 -7.88 6.24
CA SER A 92 6.97 -8.88 7.31
C SER A 92 6.61 -8.28 8.68
N ARG A 93 7.21 -7.14 9.03
CA ARG A 93 6.90 -6.42 10.29
C ARG A 93 5.44 -5.96 10.35
N ALA A 94 4.89 -5.50 9.23
CA ALA A 94 3.50 -5.04 9.14
C ALA A 94 2.48 -6.18 8.97
N ARG A 95 2.94 -7.43 8.79
CA ARG A 95 2.11 -8.60 8.44
C ARG A 95 1.28 -8.38 7.17
N VAL A 96 1.87 -7.71 6.18
CA VAL A 96 1.27 -7.50 4.87
C VAL A 96 1.87 -8.51 3.89
N PRO A 97 1.05 -9.26 3.13
CA PRO A 97 1.53 -10.17 2.10
C PRO A 97 2.50 -9.48 1.12
N PHE A 98 3.60 -10.14 0.83
CA PHE A 98 4.66 -9.67 -0.07
C PHE A 98 4.81 -10.61 -1.27
N PHE A 99 4.76 -10.02 -2.47
CA PHE A 99 4.99 -10.71 -3.72
C PHE A 99 6.19 -10.12 -4.47
N PHE A 100 7.21 -10.93 -4.72
CA PHE A 100 8.32 -10.55 -5.57
C PHE A 100 8.11 -11.09 -6.99
N LYS A 101 7.83 -10.17 -7.92
CA LYS A 101 7.48 -10.53 -9.29
C LYS A 101 8.67 -10.93 -10.13
N GLN A 102 9.70 -10.08 -10.20
CA GLN A 102 10.94 -10.30 -10.97
C GLN A 102 11.98 -9.20 -10.74
N TRP A 103 13.24 -9.49 -11.06
CA TRP A 103 14.33 -8.49 -11.08
C TRP A 103 14.29 -7.50 -12.26
N GLY A 104 13.61 -7.85 -13.35
CA GLY A 104 13.63 -7.04 -14.59
C GLY A 104 14.84 -7.31 -15.48
N GLY A 105 15.07 -6.47 -16.50
CA GLY A 105 16.13 -6.63 -17.48
C GLY A 105 15.66 -7.11 -18.86
N THR A 106 16.63 -7.36 -19.74
CA THR A 106 16.41 -7.75 -21.15
C THR A 106 16.11 -9.24 -21.31
N ASN A 107 16.59 -10.09 -20.39
CA ASN A 107 16.39 -11.54 -20.44
C ASN A 107 15.53 -12.01 -19.26
N LYS A 108 14.21 -12.01 -19.46
CA LYS A 108 13.21 -12.42 -18.46
C LYS A 108 13.46 -13.82 -17.87
N LYS A 109 14.04 -14.75 -18.66
CA LYS A 109 14.36 -16.11 -18.21
C LYS A 109 15.56 -16.15 -17.26
N LYS A 110 16.53 -15.23 -17.42
CA LYS A 110 17.69 -15.10 -16.52
C LYS A 110 17.42 -14.22 -15.30
N ALA A 111 16.55 -13.23 -15.45
CA ALA A 111 16.21 -12.30 -14.37
C ALA A 111 15.55 -13.02 -13.20
N GLY A 112 14.70 -14.02 -13.44
CA GLY A 112 14.17 -14.90 -12.41
C GLY A 112 13.28 -14.22 -11.36
N ARG A 113 12.83 -15.02 -10.40
CA ARG A 113 11.90 -14.64 -9.30
C ARG A 113 12.48 -14.91 -7.91
N LEU A 114 13.76 -15.28 -7.85
CA LEU A 114 14.41 -15.66 -6.60
C LEU A 114 14.92 -14.41 -5.91
N LEU A 115 14.44 -14.18 -4.70
CA LEU A 115 14.98 -13.22 -3.74
C LEU A 115 15.48 -14.04 -2.55
N GLU A 116 16.78 -13.95 -2.27
CA GLU A 116 17.48 -14.77 -1.26
C GLU A 116 17.25 -16.27 -1.45
N GLY A 117 17.29 -16.73 -2.71
CA GLY A 117 17.23 -18.15 -3.05
C GLY A 117 15.83 -18.77 -3.03
N GLN A 118 14.78 -18.01 -2.75
CA GLN A 118 13.39 -18.50 -2.76
C GLN A 118 12.44 -17.57 -3.53
N THR A 119 11.27 -18.08 -3.91
CA THR A 119 10.19 -17.23 -4.45
C THR A 119 9.36 -16.66 -3.31
N TRP A 120 8.83 -15.46 -3.56
CA TRP A 120 7.94 -14.78 -2.62
C TRP A 120 6.62 -14.54 -3.34
N ASP A 121 5.65 -15.43 -3.12
CA ASP A 121 4.42 -15.51 -3.93
C ASP A 121 3.14 -15.30 -3.09
N GLN A 122 3.25 -14.55 -1.99
CA GLN A 122 2.12 -14.37 -1.07
C GLN A 122 1.00 -13.57 -1.75
N MET A 123 -0.24 -13.90 -1.42
CA MET A 123 -1.47 -13.28 -1.95
C MET A 123 -2.23 -12.58 -0.83
N PRO A 124 -3.06 -11.56 -1.15
CA PRO A 124 -3.95 -10.97 -0.16
C PRO A 124 -4.93 -12.04 0.37
N PRO A 125 -5.35 -11.92 1.64
CA PRO A 125 -6.38 -12.78 2.18
C PRO A 125 -7.72 -12.56 1.46
N GLU A 126 -8.59 -13.57 1.48
CA GLU A 126 -9.90 -13.44 0.85
C GLU A 126 -10.72 -12.30 1.47
N PRO A 127 -11.49 -11.55 0.64
CA PRO A 127 -12.38 -10.51 1.13
C PRO A 127 -13.31 -11.06 2.24
N GLY A 128 -13.26 -10.44 3.42
CA GLY A 128 -14.10 -10.82 4.57
C GLY A 128 -13.44 -11.68 5.65
N GLN A 129 -12.24 -12.22 5.42
CA GLN A 129 -11.52 -13.01 6.44
C GLN A 129 -10.70 -12.17 7.43
N VAL A 130 -10.34 -10.92 7.09
CA VAL A 130 -9.55 -10.04 7.97
C VAL A 130 -10.44 -9.04 8.70
N LYS A 131 -10.51 -9.15 10.03
CA LYS A 131 -11.10 -8.10 10.88
C LYS A 131 -10.23 -6.84 10.80
N LYS A 132 -10.55 -5.90 9.91
CA LYS A 132 -9.88 -4.60 9.86
C LYS A 132 -10.08 -3.87 11.20
N PRO A 133 -9.04 -3.27 11.79
CA PRO A 133 -9.23 -2.40 12.95
C PRO A 133 -10.21 -1.30 12.57
N ARG A 134 -11.30 -1.20 13.34
CA ARG A 134 -12.32 -0.18 13.11
C ARG A 134 -11.67 1.18 13.14
N ARG A 135 -11.93 2.03 12.14
CA ARG A 135 -11.56 3.46 12.20
C ARG A 135 -12.09 4.02 13.54
N PRO A 136 -11.31 4.84 14.26
CA PRO A 136 -11.85 5.65 15.33
C PRO A 136 -13.00 6.46 14.75
N ARG A 137 -14.17 6.43 15.42
CA ARG A 137 -15.25 7.33 15.05
C ARG A 137 -14.72 8.76 15.23
N PRO A 138 -14.96 9.69 14.29
CA PRO A 138 -14.76 11.10 14.59
C PRO A 138 -15.60 11.42 15.82
N GLY A 139 -14.95 11.98 16.85
CA GLY A 139 -15.50 12.11 18.20
C GLY A 139 -16.88 12.77 18.20
N SER A 140 -17.84 12.12 18.83
CA SER A 140 -18.97 12.80 19.44
C SER A 140 -18.40 13.71 20.51
N GLY A 141 -18.32 15.00 20.20
CA GLY A 141 -18.02 16.02 21.19
C GLY A 141 -19.17 16.09 22.17
N ASP A 142 -18.96 15.58 23.37
CA ASP A 142 -19.84 15.78 24.52
C ASP A 142 -19.05 16.50 25.62
N GLY A 143 -19.53 17.70 25.96
CA GLY A 143 -19.54 18.23 27.31
C GLY A 143 -18.28 18.96 27.81
N GLN A 144 -18.15 20.24 27.49
CA GLN A 144 -17.65 21.17 28.51
C GLN A 144 -18.84 21.59 29.40
N PRO A 145 -18.75 21.48 30.74
CA PRO A 145 -19.66 22.21 31.60
C PRO A 145 -19.27 23.69 31.55
N THR A 146 -20.19 24.54 31.11
CA THR A 146 -20.12 25.99 31.29
C THR A 146 -20.14 26.27 32.78
N GLY A 147 -19.04 26.79 33.31
CA GLY A 147 -18.97 27.29 34.67
C GLY A 147 -19.93 28.47 34.84
N ASP A 148 -20.71 28.41 35.90
CA ASP A 148 -21.55 29.50 36.38
C ASP A 148 -20.71 30.76 36.60
N ILE A 149 -21.11 31.84 35.93
CA ILE A 149 -20.80 33.21 36.32
C ILE A 149 -22.15 33.82 36.74
N GLN A 150 -22.34 34.03 38.03
CA GLN A 150 -23.12 35.16 38.52
C GLN A 150 -22.38 35.85 39.66
N GLU A 151 -22.17 37.13 39.41
CA GLU A 151 -21.54 38.15 40.23
C GLU A 151 -22.59 38.82 41.15
N VAL A 152 -22.10 39.59 42.11
CA VAL A 152 -22.72 40.67 42.91
C VAL A 152 -23.69 40.34 44.06
N ALA A 153 -23.19 40.52 45.30
CA ALA A 153 -23.43 41.73 46.12
C ALA A 153 -22.44 41.78 47.30
#